data_AF-A0ABD5T4K1-F1
#
_entry.id   AF-A0ABD5T4K1-F1
#
_cell.length_a   1.000
_cell.length_b   1.000
_cell.length_c   1.000
_cell.angle_alpha   90.00
_cell.angle_beta   90.00
_cell.angle_gamma   90.00
#
_symmetry.space_group_name_H-M   'P 1'
#
loop_
_entity.id
_entity.type
_entity.pdbx_description
1 polymer ?
#
loop_
_entity_poly.entity_id
_entity_poly.type
_entity_poly.pdbx_seq_one_letter_code
_entity_poly.pdbx_strand_id
1 'polypeptide(L)'
;ASSARATVVGGIGNNSTGAHSVRYGITDAYTEELKVVLADGSLIHTREVVLDSPEYEEIVSGDGQEAALYETTRQLVEDNREEIDDKYPSLKRSVSGYNLHKVIYENDDGEEVINLSKLFVGAEGTLGTIVEAEVSLVTRPEETALALYTFDSLVDAMKAVPEALEFPVSAVELMDDEVFSLAASSQEFAQYAEPIPDRAAAALMLEWDSELVDDFESAITDTNAHFVEEGDAFDVIEAYTEEDQADIWKLRKAAIPLLMGMKGDPKPYPFIEDATVPPEELAEYVGQFEEVLNDHDTSAAYFAHAGSGTLHIRPILSLKEEEGVEKMHSISEDVTDLVLEHHGSFSGEHGDGLARTEFNPKMYGEDLWGAFQELKSTFDPEWRMNPGKVVYVDGDTAAERGYPDTAADTDMRENLRYGPEYQSIEPQTTLDFSEEGGFSHLVELCNGCGTCRETDSDVMCPTYRASEEEIQATRGRANMLRAAISGELDDDEIHSDRFQEEVLGLCVGCKGCKSDCPTGVDLAKLKAEVKHEHHEEEGSGLRERIFRDIDRFSALGSTLAPISNAAAKIPGARAVM
;
A
#
# COMPACT_ATOMS: atom_id res chain seq x y z
N ALA A 1 -6.56 -0.33 -3.27
CA ALA A 1 -5.87 0.81 -3.96
C ALA A 1 -4.69 0.41 -4.89
N SER A 2 -4.23 -0.84 -4.88
CA SER A 2 -3.01 -1.29 -5.58
C SER A 2 -3.24 -2.33 -6.68
N SER A 3 -4.50 -2.71 -6.98
CA SER A 3 -4.84 -3.83 -7.86
C SER A 3 -4.23 -3.77 -9.27
N ALA A 4 -3.99 -2.58 -9.82
CA ALA A 4 -3.39 -2.39 -11.14
C ALA A 4 -1.87 -2.69 -11.21
N ARG A 5 -1.21 -2.87 -10.05
CA ARG A 5 0.26 -3.01 -9.95
C ARG A 5 0.75 -4.01 -8.89
N ALA A 6 -0.15 -4.48 -8.03
CA ALA A 6 0.11 -5.59 -7.13
C ALA A 6 0.22 -6.90 -7.92
N THR A 7 0.95 -7.87 -7.37
CA THR A 7 1.00 -9.23 -7.91
C THR A 7 0.10 -10.14 -7.07
N VAL A 8 -0.45 -11.20 -7.68
CA VAL A 8 -1.27 -12.18 -6.95
C VAL A 8 -0.51 -12.76 -5.76
N VAL A 9 0.76 -13.13 -5.97
CA VAL A 9 1.63 -13.67 -4.93
C VAL A 9 1.94 -12.63 -3.84
N GLY A 10 2.11 -11.36 -4.19
CA GLY A 10 2.25 -10.29 -3.20
C GLY A 10 0.97 -10.12 -2.38
N GLY A 11 -0.20 -10.26 -3.01
CA GLY A 11 -1.48 -10.29 -2.32
C GLY A 11 -1.59 -11.44 -1.32
N ILE A 12 -1.12 -12.64 -1.68
CA ILE A 12 -1.04 -13.78 -0.76
C ILE A 12 -0.07 -13.47 0.39
N GLY A 13 1.13 -13.00 0.08
CA GLY A 13 2.15 -12.69 1.08
C GLY A 13 1.72 -11.63 2.10
N ASN A 14 0.86 -10.69 1.70
CA ASN A 14 0.29 -9.67 2.58
C ASN A 14 -1.14 -10.00 3.04
N ASN A 15 -1.68 -11.19 2.75
CA ASN A 15 -3.09 -11.55 2.97
C ASN A 15 -4.09 -10.42 2.58
N SER A 16 -3.83 -9.80 1.44
CA SER A 16 -4.47 -8.54 1.05
C SER A 16 -5.98 -8.67 0.85
N THR A 17 -6.65 -7.53 0.86
CA THR A 17 -8.10 -7.46 0.65
C THR A 17 -8.50 -6.12 -0.02
N GLY A 18 -9.78 -5.76 0.08
CA GLY A 18 -10.32 -4.49 -0.39
C GLY A 18 -11.80 -4.33 -0.01
N ALA A 19 -12.45 -3.32 -0.58
CA ALA A 19 -13.81 -2.89 -0.18
C ALA A 19 -14.85 -4.01 -0.11
N HIS A 20 -14.76 -5.01 -0.99
CA HIS A 20 -15.73 -6.10 -1.06
C HIS A 20 -15.49 -7.26 -0.08
N SER A 21 -14.53 -7.12 0.84
CA SER A 21 -14.24 -8.14 1.84
C SER A 21 -15.39 -8.39 2.82
N VAL A 22 -16.31 -7.43 2.96
CA VAL A 22 -17.53 -7.60 3.77
C VAL A 22 -18.27 -8.86 3.33
N ARG A 23 -18.29 -9.08 2.00
CA ARG A 23 -18.88 -10.23 1.34
C ARG A 23 -17.91 -11.39 1.13
N TYR A 24 -16.71 -11.11 0.63
CA TYR A 24 -15.79 -12.13 0.12
C TYR A 24 -14.68 -12.51 1.11
N GLY A 25 -14.50 -11.80 2.22
CA GLY A 25 -13.36 -12.01 3.11
C GLY A 25 -12.04 -11.54 2.51
N ILE A 26 -10.95 -12.22 2.86
CA ILE A 26 -9.58 -11.86 2.50
C ILE A 26 -8.90 -12.99 1.70
N THR A 27 -7.66 -12.77 1.26
CA THR A 27 -6.97 -13.69 0.32
C THR A 27 -6.81 -15.12 0.86
N ASP A 28 -6.72 -15.30 2.17
CA ASP A 28 -6.58 -16.61 2.83
C ASP A 28 -7.71 -17.60 2.52
N ALA A 29 -8.95 -17.11 2.40
CA ALA A 29 -10.15 -17.89 2.15
C ALA A 29 -10.13 -18.54 0.76
N TYR A 30 -9.31 -18.00 -0.15
CA TYR A 30 -9.21 -18.44 -1.54
C TYR A 30 -7.89 -19.11 -1.87
N THR A 31 -6.93 -19.15 -0.94
CA THR A 31 -5.62 -19.76 -1.18
C THR A 31 -5.67 -21.25 -0.87
N GLU A 32 -5.65 -22.09 -1.90
CA GLU A 32 -5.80 -23.55 -1.78
C GLU A 32 -4.44 -24.23 -1.66
N GLU A 33 -3.61 -24.06 -2.70
CA GLU A 33 -2.31 -24.72 -2.83
C GLU A 33 -1.23 -23.74 -3.28
N LEU A 34 0.00 -23.94 -2.80
CA LEU A 34 1.15 -23.13 -3.19
C LEU A 34 2.32 -24.01 -3.58
N LYS A 35 3.11 -23.57 -4.55
CA LYS A 35 4.49 -24.02 -4.72
C LYS A 35 5.43 -22.96 -4.17
N VAL A 36 6.30 -23.39 -3.25
CA VAL A 36 7.17 -22.47 -2.51
C VAL A 36 8.61 -22.93 -2.59
N VAL A 37 9.50 -22.00 -2.90
CA VAL A 37 10.95 -22.16 -2.76
C VAL A 37 11.36 -21.75 -1.35
N LEU A 38 11.91 -22.69 -0.58
CA LEU A 38 12.37 -22.49 0.80
C LEU A 38 13.75 -21.82 0.85
N ALA A 39 14.21 -21.48 2.06
CA ALA A 39 15.49 -20.83 2.30
C ALA A 39 16.70 -21.63 1.79
N ASP A 40 16.61 -22.96 1.81
CA ASP A 40 17.65 -23.87 1.29
C ASP A 40 17.61 -24.05 -0.24
N GLY A 41 16.62 -23.44 -0.91
CA GLY A 41 16.38 -23.55 -2.35
C GLY A 41 15.56 -24.77 -2.78
N SER A 42 15.11 -25.61 -1.84
CA SER A 42 14.18 -26.71 -2.11
C SER A 42 12.79 -26.18 -2.50
N LEU A 43 12.07 -26.94 -3.32
CA LEU A 43 10.71 -26.62 -3.74
C LEU A 43 9.73 -27.57 -3.04
N ILE A 44 8.77 -27.00 -2.32
CA ILE A 44 7.67 -27.75 -1.70
C ILE A 44 6.34 -27.41 -2.36
N HIS A 45 5.37 -28.31 -2.23
CA HIS A 45 3.99 -28.12 -2.66
C HIS A 45 3.07 -28.24 -1.45
N THR A 46 2.53 -27.12 -1.00
CA THR A 46 1.58 -27.08 0.11
C THR A 46 0.16 -27.25 -0.40
N ARG A 47 -0.63 -28.01 0.35
CA ARG A 47 -2.01 -28.38 0.05
C ARG A 47 -2.68 -28.87 1.34
N GLU A 48 -3.98 -29.10 1.28
CA GLU A 48 -4.71 -29.78 2.34
C GLU A 48 -4.23 -31.23 2.47
N VAL A 49 -3.84 -31.64 3.69
CA VAL A 49 -3.44 -33.02 4.02
C VAL A 49 -4.21 -33.45 5.26
N VAL A 50 -4.98 -34.54 5.15
CA VAL A 50 -5.70 -35.13 6.29
C VAL A 50 -4.70 -35.64 7.33
N LEU A 51 -4.85 -35.20 8.58
CA LEU A 51 -3.99 -35.63 9.68
C LEU A 51 -4.08 -37.13 9.91
N ASP A 52 -2.96 -37.75 10.25
CA ASP A 52 -2.82 -39.20 10.51
C ASP A 52 -3.24 -40.11 9.32
N SER A 53 -3.41 -39.53 8.12
CA SER A 53 -3.67 -40.26 6.89
C SER A 53 -2.40 -40.93 6.35
N PRO A 54 -2.51 -41.91 5.43
CA PRO A 54 -1.34 -42.50 4.78
C PRO A 54 -0.44 -41.47 4.07
N GLU A 55 -1.01 -40.38 3.56
CA GLU A 55 -0.26 -39.28 2.94
C GLU A 55 0.51 -38.48 3.98
N TYR A 56 -0.12 -38.11 5.10
CA TYR A 56 0.55 -37.42 6.20
C TYR A 56 1.72 -38.24 6.75
N GLU A 57 1.48 -39.53 7.02
CA GLU A 57 2.51 -40.46 7.51
C GLU A 57 3.66 -40.62 6.52
N GLU A 58 3.39 -40.62 5.21
CA GLU A 58 4.44 -40.63 4.19
C GLU A 58 5.30 -39.37 4.25
N ILE A 59 4.67 -38.18 4.36
CA ILE A 59 5.37 -36.89 4.46
C ILE A 59 6.27 -36.84 5.70
N VAL A 60 5.73 -37.12 6.89
CA VAL A 60 6.50 -36.99 8.15
C VAL A 60 7.54 -38.11 8.34
N SER A 61 7.39 -39.24 7.65
CA SER A 61 8.41 -40.31 7.66
C SER A 61 9.67 -39.98 6.85
N GLY A 62 9.64 -38.90 6.06
CA GLY A 62 10.78 -38.44 5.28
C GLY A 62 11.87 -37.78 6.12
N ASP A 63 13.13 -37.85 5.68
CA ASP A 63 14.27 -37.19 6.34
C ASP A 63 14.48 -35.72 5.85
N GLY A 64 13.44 -35.09 5.29
CA GLY A 64 13.53 -33.81 4.57
C GLY A 64 13.06 -32.60 5.38
N GLN A 65 13.32 -31.39 4.87
CA GLN A 65 12.81 -30.16 5.48
C GLN A 65 11.28 -30.17 5.54
N GLU A 66 10.59 -30.65 4.49
CA GLU A 66 9.13 -30.75 4.46
C GLU A 66 8.55 -31.52 5.66
N ALA A 67 9.13 -32.66 6.03
CA ALA A 67 8.72 -33.43 7.20
C ALA A 67 8.78 -32.59 8.48
N ALA A 68 9.92 -31.92 8.70
CA ALA A 68 10.12 -31.05 9.87
C ALA A 68 9.12 -29.88 9.91
N LEU A 69 8.72 -29.33 8.76
CA LEU A 69 7.72 -28.26 8.69
C LEU A 69 6.35 -28.75 9.15
N TYR A 70 5.89 -29.91 8.66
CA TYR A 70 4.61 -30.49 9.06
C TYR A 70 4.60 -30.91 10.54
N GLU A 71 5.67 -31.54 11.02
CA GLU A 71 5.80 -31.96 12.42
C GLU A 71 5.82 -30.75 13.37
N THR A 72 6.69 -29.77 13.10
CA THR A 72 6.80 -28.56 13.94
C THR A 72 5.51 -27.77 13.93
N THR A 73 4.90 -27.58 12.76
CA THR A 73 3.63 -26.82 12.66
C THR A 73 2.53 -27.48 13.49
N ARG A 74 2.36 -28.80 13.36
CA ARG A 74 1.37 -29.54 14.15
C ARG A 74 1.64 -29.39 15.64
N GLN A 75 2.89 -29.59 16.06
CA GLN A 75 3.28 -29.46 17.45
C GLN A 75 2.98 -28.07 18.00
N LEU A 76 3.38 -27.01 17.29
CA LEU A 76 3.14 -25.62 17.72
C LEU A 76 1.66 -25.31 17.86
N VAL A 77 0.80 -25.80 16.96
CA VAL A 77 -0.65 -25.62 17.08
C VAL A 77 -1.20 -26.40 18.28
N GLU A 78 -0.80 -27.66 18.45
CA GLU A 78 -1.29 -28.52 19.54
C GLU A 78 -0.85 -28.03 20.93
N ASP A 79 0.41 -27.60 21.06
CA ASP A 79 0.98 -27.12 22.32
C ASP A 79 0.41 -25.75 22.73
N ASN A 80 -0.08 -24.95 21.77
CA ASN A 80 -0.57 -23.59 22.01
C ASN A 80 -2.09 -23.41 21.77
N ARG A 81 -2.91 -24.48 21.74
CA ARG A 81 -4.35 -24.37 21.43
C ARG A 81 -5.09 -23.35 22.30
N GLU A 82 -4.82 -23.33 23.62
CA GLU A 82 -5.48 -22.40 24.55
C GLU A 82 -5.11 -20.93 24.25
N GLU A 83 -3.84 -20.66 23.97
CA GLU A 83 -3.38 -19.31 23.61
C GLU A 83 -3.87 -18.89 22.22
N ILE A 84 -3.99 -19.84 21.28
CA ILE A 84 -4.58 -19.59 19.96
C ILE A 84 -6.03 -19.11 20.11
N ASP A 85 -6.82 -19.79 20.95
CA ASP A 85 -8.22 -19.44 21.19
C ASP A 85 -8.38 -18.10 21.95
N ASP A 86 -7.42 -17.72 22.80
CA ASP A 86 -7.46 -16.50 23.62
C ASP A 86 -6.93 -15.25 22.87
N LYS A 87 -5.83 -15.39 22.11
CA LYS A 87 -5.07 -14.25 21.56
C LYS A 87 -5.42 -13.88 20.14
N TYR A 88 -5.81 -14.84 19.29
CA TYR A 88 -6.17 -14.48 17.91
C TYR A 88 -7.53 -13.78 17.91
N PRO A 89 -7.64 -12.61 17.27
CA PRO A 89 -8.87 -11.85 17.28
C PRO A 89 -9.92 -12.50 16.37
N SER A 90 -11.18 -12.47 16.79
CA SER A 90 -12.32 -12.98 16.01
C SER A 90 -12.83 -11.94 15.01
N LEU A 91 -11.94 -11.44 14.14
CA LEU A 91 -12.22 -10.41 13.16
C LEU A 91 -12.31 -10.99 11.75
N LYS A 92 -13.16 -10.40 10.90
CA LYS A 92 -13.17 -10.71 9.45
C LYS A 92 -11.82 -10.38 8.80
N ARG A 93 -11.09 -9.43 9.37
CA ARG A 93 -9.79 -8.95 8.91
C ARG A 93 -8.80 -8.91 10.07
N SER A 94 -7.79 -9.74 9.97
CA SER A 94 -6.65 -9.74 10.86
C SER A 94 -5.47 -10.30 10.08
N VAL A 95 -4.49 -9.44 9.82
CA VAL A 95 -3.29 -9.75 9.06
C VAL A 95 -2.09 -9.33 9.88
N SER A 96 -1.85 -10.08 10.96
CA SER A 96 -0.68 -9.95 11.79
C SER A 96 -0.21 -11.34 12.22
N GLY A 97 1.10 -11.49 12.41
CA GLY A 97 1.71 -12.75 12.83
C GLY A 97 1.57 -13.86 11.79
N TYR A 98 1.90 -15.08 12.21
CA TYR A 98 1.66 -16.28 11.39
C TYR A 98 0.28 -16.88 11.67
N ASN A 99 -0.38 -17.39 10.64
CA ASN A 99 -1.73 -17.95 10.73
C ASN A 99 -1.79 -19.35 11.40
N LEU A 100 -1.25 -19.52 12.62
CA LEU A 100 -1.31 -20.79 13.35
C LEU A 100 -2.77 -21.22 13.62
N HIS A 101 -3.66 -20.25 13.90
CA HIS A 101 -5.09 -20.47 14.11
C HIS A 101 -5.86 -21.00 12.88
N LYS A 102 -5.26 -20.99 11.68
CA LYS A 102 -5.91 -21.41 10.41
C LYS A 102 -5.25 -22.60 9.75
N VAL A 103 -4.10 -23.06 10.24
CA VAL A 103 -3.32 -24.09 9.55
C VAL A 103 -3.87 -25.50 9.77
N ILE A 104 -4.53 -25.74 10.90
CA ILE A 104 -5.27 -26.97 11.19
C ILE A 104 -6.75 -26.64 11.35
N TYR A 105 -7.62 -27.30 10.59
CA TYR A 105 -9.07 -27.10 10.61
C TYR A 105 -9.82 -28.37 10.22
N GLU A 106 -11.14 -28.38 10.40
CA GLU A 106 -12.03 -29.43 9.89
C GLU A 106 -12.50 -29.04 8.48
N ASN A 107 -12.27 -29.90 7.49
CA ASN A 107 -12.69 -29.66 6.10
C ASN A 107 -14.17 -29.99 5.87
N ASP A 108 -14.68 -29.77 4.65
CA ASP A 108 -16.09 -29.99 4.29
C ASP A 108 -16.57 -31.46 4.47
N ASP A 109 -15.64 -32.41 4.44
CA ASP A 109 -15.91 -33.83 4.65
C ASP A 109 -15.88 -34.24 6.15
N GLY A 110 -15.61 -33.29 7.05
CA GLY A 110 -15.54 -33.50 8.50
C GLY A 110 -14.22 -34.14 8.95
N GLU A 111 -13.15 -34.01 8.16
CA GLU A 111 -11.82 -34.52 8.45
C GLU A 111 -10.91 -33.42 9.01
N GLU A 112 -10.12 -33.73 10.04
CA GLU A 112 -9.11 -32.79 10.55
C GLU A 112 -7.91 -32.78 9.60
N VAL A 113 -7.59 -31.61 9.06
CA VAL A 113 -6.57 -31.42 8.03
C VAL A 113 -5.52 -30.42 8.49
N ILE A 114 -4.31 -30.53 7.93
CA ILE A 114 -3.26 -29.52 8.01
C ILE A 114 -2.97 -28.98 6.61
N ASN A 115 -3.00 -27.65 6.45
CA ASN A 115 -2.71 -26.97 5.19
C ASN A 115 -1.66 -25.87 5.37
N LEU A 116 -0.39 -26.20 5.09
CA LEU A 116 0.72 -25.25 5.22
C LEU A 116 0.59 -24.03 4.29
N SER A 117 -0.24 -24.06 3.25
CA SER A 117 -0.51 -22.89 2.40
C SER A 117 -0.97 -21.69 3.25
N LYS A 118 -1.74 -21.96 4.32
CA LYS A 118 -2.27 -20.92 5.22
C LYS A 118 -1.19 -20.18 6.00
N LEU A 119 -0.03 -20.80 6.25
CA LEU A 119 1.09 -20.12 6.91
C LEU A 119 1.77 -19.11 6.00
N PHE A 120 1.80 -19.35 4.69
CA PHE A 120 2.42 -18.42 3.73
C PHE A 120 1.55 -17.21 3.43
N VAL A 121 0.25 -17.32 3.68
CA VAL A 121 -0.68 -16.19 3.58
C VAL A 121 -0.37 -15.22 4.74
N GLY A 122 0.01 -13.98 4.43
CA GLY A 122 0.40 -12.99 5.45
C GLY A 122 1.84 -13.16 5.98
N ALA A 123 2.61 -14.14 5.51
CA ALA A 123 3.99 -14.34 5.98
C ALA A 123 4.99 -13.31 5.44
N GLU A 124 4.59 -12.43 4.51
CA GLU A 124 5.45 -11.40 3.93
C GLU A 124 6.77 -11.93 3.34
N GLY A 125 6.78 -13.16 2.83
CA GLY A 125 7.99 -13.78 2.27
C GLY A 125 9.03 -14.20 3.33
N THR A 126 8.67 -14.23 4.61
CA THR A 126 9.57 -14.65 5.70
C THR A 126 9.73 -16.17 5.78
N LEU A 127 8.77 -16.95 5.29
CA LEU A 127 8.83 -18.42 5.32
C LEU A 127 9.31 -19.05 4.00
N GLY A 128 9.37 -18.28 2.91
CA GLY A 128 9.76 -18.76 1.59
C GLY A 128 9.22 -17.88 0.46
N THR A 129 9.63 -18.19 -0.76
CA THR A 129 9.19 -17.50 -1.98
C THR A 129 8.15 -18.33 -2.72
N ILE A 130 6.91 -17.86 -2.76
CA ILE A 130 5.84 -18.47 -3.55
C ILE A 130 6.14 -18.25 -5.05
N VAL A 131 6.08 -19.33 -5.84
CA VAL A 131 6.34 -19.31 -7.29
C VAL A 131 5.12 -19.68 -8.12
N GLU A 132 4.19 -20.47 -7.56
CA GLU A 132 2.90 -20.78 -8.17
C GLU A 132 1.83 -20.83 -7.07
N ALA A 133 0.60 -20.44 -7.40
CA ALA A 133 -0.54 -20.49 -6.49
C ALA A 133 -1.78 -21.00 -7.22
N GLU A 134 -2.50 -21.93 -6.60
CA GLU A 134 -3.87 -22.29 -6.98
C GLU A 134 -4.84 -21.56 -6.06
N VAL A 135 -5.78 -20.83 -6.67
CA VAL A 135 -6.75 -20.02 -5.94
C VAL A 135 -8.17 -20.28 -6.40
N SER A 136 -9.10 -20.26 -5.45
CA SER A 136 -10.53 -20.31 -5.71
C SER A 136 -11.03 -18.99 -6.30
N LEU A 137 -12.02 -19.08 -7.19
CA LEU A 137 -12.63 -17.93 -7.85
C LEU A 137 -14.09 -17.78 -7.43
N VAL A 138 -14.55 -16.54 -7.34
CA VAL A 138 -15.96 -16.20 -7.14
C VAL A 138 -16.59 -15.69 -8.43
N THR A 139 -17.91 -15.78 -8.53
CA THR A 139 -18.67 -15.14 -9.61
C THR A 139 -18.53 -13.63 -9.49
N ARG A 140 -18.35 -12.95 -10.64
CA ARG A 140 -18.40 -11.49 -10.69
C ARG A 140 -19.85 -11.06 -10.89
N PRO A 141 -20.45 -10.25 -10.00
CA PRO A 141 -21.78 -9.70 -10.22
C PRO A 141 -21.91 -8.95 -11.55
N GLU A 142 -23.11 -8.96 -12.13
CA GLU A 142 -23.37 -8.31 -13.43
C GLU A 142 -23.64 -6.82 -13.27
N GLU A 143 -24.36 -6.44 -12.22
CA GLU A 143 -24.77 -5.05 -11.95
C GLU A 143 -24.55 -4.72 -10.46
N THR A 144 -24.35 -3.44 -10.19
CA THR A 144 -24.17 -2.88 -8.85
C THR A 144 -24.93 -1.56 -8.72
N ALA A 145 -25.24 -1.15 -7.50
CA ALA A 145 -25.78 0.17 -7.17
C ALA A 145 -25.11 0.68 -5.89
N LEU A 146 -24.97 2.01 -5.77
CA LEU A 146 -24.37 2.67 -4.61
C LEU A 146 -25.34 3.68 -4.00
N ALA A 147 -25.25 3.87 -2.69
CA ALA A 147 -25.83 5.00 -2.00
C ALA A 147 -24.82 5.59 -1.00
N LEU A 148 -24.69 6.92 -1.00
CA LEU A 148 -23.81 7.66 -0.11
C LEU A 148 -24.63 8.45 0.90
N TYR A 149 -24.65 7.99 2.15
CA TYR A 149 -25.38 8.58 3.27
C TYR A 149 -24.49 9.56 4.02
N THR A 150 -24.96 10.79 4.26
CA THR A 150 -24.16 11.87 4.87
C THR A 150 -24.58 12.17 6.31
N PHE A 151 -23.60 12.41 7.17
CA PHE A 151 -23.77 12.55 8.62
C PHE A 151 -23.17 13.86 9.13
N ASP A 152 -23.74 14.39 10.23
CA ASP A 152 -23.28 15.63 10.89
C ASP A 152 -22.01 15.40 11.76
N SER A 153 -21.61 14.14 12.01
CA SER A 153 -20.35 13.80 12.68
C SER A 153 -19.77 12.46 12.24
N LEU A 154 -18.45 12.30 12.38
CA LEU A 154 -17.74 11.02 12.14
C LEU A 154 -18.25 9.90 13.05
N VAL A 155 -18.50 10.22 14.33
CA VAL A 155 -18.97 9.25 15.33
C VAL A 155 -20.37 8.73 14.98
N ASP A 156 -21.27 9.56 14.45
CA ASP A 156 -22.61 9.11 14.04
C ASP A 156 -22.54 8.21 12.81
N ALA A 157 -21.63 8.49 11.87
CA ALA A 157 -21.33 7.56 10.78
C ALA A 157 -20.80 6.21 11.32
N MET A 158 -19.93 6.20 12.34
CA MET A 158 -19.44 4.94 12.94
C MET A 158 -20.52 4.13 13.63
N LYS A 159 -21.47 4.77 14.32
CA LYS A 159 -22.63 4.07 14.92
C LYS A 159 -23.52 3.42 13.88
N ALA A 160 -23.60 3.99 12.67
CA ALA A 160 -24.40 3.47 11.58
C ALA A 160 -23.76 2.24 10.88
N VAL A 161 -22.48 1.95 11.11
CA VAL A 161 -21.78 0.84 10.44
C VAL A 161 -22.34 -0.54 10.78
N PRO A 162 -22.53 -0.92 12.07
CA PRO A 162 -23.15 -2.20 12.41
C PRO A 162 -24.55 -2.33 11.80
N GLU A 163 -25.33 -1.25 11.80
CA GLU A 163 -26.68 -1.22 11.21
C GLU A 163 -26.62 -1.43 9.68
N ALA A 164 -25.63 -0.84 9.00
CA ALA A 164 -25.44 -1.00 7.57
C ALA A 164 -25.12 -2.46 7.20
N LEU A 165 -24.43 -3.19 8.07
CA LEU A 165 -24.10 -4.60 7.89
C LEU A 165 -25.31 -5.54 8.07
N GLU A 166 -26.44 -5.07 8.60
CA GLU A 166 -27.70 -5.83 8.64
C GLU A 166 -28.40 -5.88 7.27
N PHE A 167 -28.04 -4.97 6.35
CA PHE A 167 -28.54 -4.94 4.97
C PHE A 167 -27.71 -5.86 4.07
N PRO A 168 -28.28 -6.34 2.94
CA PRO A 168 -27.57 -7.21 2.00
C PRO A 168 -26.60 -6.41 1.11
N VAL A 169 -25.58 -5.82 1.72
CA VAL A 169 -24.57 -4.96 1.06
C VAL A 169 -23.28 -5.74 0.73
N SER A 170 -22.63 -5.36 -0.37
CA SER A 170 -21.35 -5.90 -0.82
C SER A 170 -20.15 -5.13 -0.27
N ALA A 171 -20.32 -3.84 0.05
CA ALA A 171 -19.30 -2.97 0.62
C ALA A 171 -19.93 -1.91 1.53
N VAL A 172 -19.18 -1.48 2.55
CA VAL A 172 -19.50 -0.34 3.43
C VAL A 172 -18.22 0.44 3.66
N GLU A 173 -18.12 1.62 3.06
CA GLU A 173 -16.93 2.49 3.08
C GLU A 173 -17.23 3.82 3.77
N LEU A 174 -16.20 4.45 4.33
CA LEU A 174 -16.28 5.75 4.97
C LEU A 174 -15.38 6.79 4.29
N MET A 175 -15.88 8.02 4.21
CA MET A 175 -15.11 9.23 3.90
C MET A 175 -15.43 10.33 4.91
N ASP A 176 -14.43 11.11 5.31
CA ASP A 176 -14.58 12.27 6.21
C ASP A 176 -14.60 13.60 5.44
N ASP A 177 -14.83 14.69 6.18
CA ASP A 177 -14.86 16.05 5.66
C ASP A 177 -13.51 16.53 5.10
N GLU A 178 -12.40 16.07 5.67
CA GLU A 178 -11.05 16.39 5.18
C GLU A 178 -10.88 15.88 3.74
N VAL A 179 -11.33 14.66 3.43
CA VAL A 179 -11.33 14.13 2.05
C VAL A 179 -12.18 15.00 1.12
N PHE A 180 -13.38 15.40 1.53
CA PHE A 180 -14.27 16.24 0.70
C PHE A 180 -13.66 17.63 0.46
N SER A 181 -13.10 18.24 1.50
CA SER A 181 -12.46 19.56 1.47
C SER A 181 -11.24 19.58 0.54
N LEU A 182 -10.39 18.55 0.64
CA LEU A 182 -9.23 18.39 -0.23
C LEU A 182 -9.64 18.14 -1.69
N ALA A 183 -10.68 17.33 -1.91
CA ALA A 183 -11.19 17.05 -3.26
C ALA A 183 -11.79 18.32 -3.90
N ALA A 184 -12.59 19.09 -3.15
CA ALA A 184 -13.17 20.35 -3.59
C ALA A 184 -12.10 21.41 -3.94
N SER A 185 -10.93 21.33 -3.31
CA SER A 185 -9.79 22.22 -3.57
C SER A 185 -8.91 21.77 -4.75
N SER A 186 -9.11 20.54 -5.26
CA SER A 186 -8.34 19.99 -6.37
C SER A 186 -8.97 20.31 -7.72
N GLN A 187 -8.15 20.72 -8.70
CA GLN A 187 -8.63 20.99 -10.07
C GLN A 187 -9.25 19.77 -10.74
N GLU A 188 -8.80 18.57 -10.39
CA GLU A 188 -9.23 17.32 -11.01
C GLU A 188 -10.47 16.74 -10.31
N PHE A 189 -10.50 16.79 -8.98
CA PHE A 189 -11.50 16.10 -8.16
C PHE A 189 -12.66 16.98 -7.70
N ALA A 190 -12.59 18.30 -7.87
CA ALA A 190 -13.63 19.22 -7.37
C ALA A 190 -15.03 18.90 -7.91
N GLN A 191 -15.13 18.45 -9.16
CA GLN A 191 -16.40 18.05 -9.77
C GLN A 191 -17.07 16.86 -9.06
N TYR A 192 -16.29 15.97 -8.44
CA TYR A 192 -16.80 14.80 -7.73
C TYR A 192 -17.22 15.13 -6.30
N ALA A 193 -16.69 16.20 -5.72
CA ALA A 193 -17.06 16.69 -4.40
C ALA A 193 -18.27 17.64 -4.43
N GLU A 194 -18.58 18.27 -5.57
CA GLU A 194 -19.71 19.21 -5.73
C GLU A 194 -21.08 18.65 -5.27
N PRO A 195 -21.41 17.36 -5.47
CA PRO A 195 -22.66 16.79 -4.99
C PRO A 195 -22.73 16.63 -3.46
N ILE A 196 -21.59 16.62 -2.76
CA ILE A 196 -21.54 16.39 -1.31
C ILE A 196 -22.02 17.66 -0.59
N PRO A 197 -22.99 17.56 0.33
CA PRO A 197 -23.44 18.72 1.11
C PRO A 197 -22.31 19.36 1.92
N ASP A 198 -22.19 20.69 1.88
CA ASP A 198 -21.16 21.46 2.62
C ASP A 198 -21.09 21.16 4.13
N ARG A 199 -22.18 20.65 4.73
CA ARG A 199 -22.25 20.33 6.16
C ARG A 199 -21.89 18.87 6.50
N ALA A 200 -21.64 18.02 5.50
CA ALA A 200 -21.32 16.62 5.74
C ALA A 200 -19.96 16.51 6.43
N ALA A 201 -19.96 16.06 7.68
CA ALA A 201 -18.75 15.78 8.43
C ALA A 201 -18.18 14.39 8.09
N ALA A 202 -19.05 13.47 7.67
CA ALA A 202 -18.70 12.14 7.20
C ALA A 202 -19.77 11.62 6.24
N ALA A 203 -19.41 10.61 5.45
CA ALA A 203 -20.36 9.85 4.65
C ALA A 203 -20.06 8.35 4.65
N LEU A 204 -21.11 7.54 4.77
CA LEU A 204 -21.07 6.10 4.56
C LEU A 204 -21.54 5.76 3.14
N MET A 205 -20.70 5.06 2.40
CA MET A 205 -21.01 4.55 1.08
C MET A 205 -21.36 3.07 1.18
N LEU A 206 -22.60 2.72 0.85
CA LEU A 206 -23.07 1.34 0.77
C LEU A 206 -23.15 0.92 -0.70
N GLU A 207 -22.72 -0.30 -0.99
CA GLU A 207 -22.86 -0.94 -2.30
C GLU A 207 -23.76 -2.17 -2.20
N TRP A 208 -24.61 -2.34 -3.21
CA TRP A 208 -25.36 -3.57 -3.47
C TRP A 208 -24.94 -4.14 -4.81
N ASP A 209 -25.02 -5.46 -4.93
CA ASP A 209 -24.78 -6.15 -6.19
C ASP A 209 -25.91 -7.11 -6.57
N SER A 210 -25.94 -7.46 -7.85
CA SER A 210 -27.02 -8.25 -8.46
C SER A 210 -27.14 -9.69 -7.94
N GLU A 211 -26.17 -10.20 -7.18
CA GLU A 211 -26.28 -11.51 -6.53
C GLU A 211 -26.87 -11.42 -5.11
N LEU A 212 -26.91 -10.23 -4.52
CA LEU A 212 -27.48 -9.97 -3.21
C LEU A 212 -28.94 -9.51 -3.28
N VAL A 213 -29.28 -8.69 -4.27
CA VAL A 213 -30.63 -8.13 -4.44
C VAL A 213 -31.07 -8.15 -5.91
N ASP A 214 -32.35 -8.45 -6.13
CA ASP A 214 -32.96 -8.44 -7.47
C ASP A 214 -33.47 -7.04 -7.89
N ASP A 215 -33.71 -6.15 -6.92
CA ASP A 215 -34.29 -4.81 -7.10
C ASP A 215 -33.54 -3.78 -6.25
N PHE A 216 -32.60 -3.06 -6.89
CA PHE A 216 -31.79 -2.04 -6.24
C PHE A 216 -32.61 -0.86 -5.72
N GLU A 217 -33.66 -0.43 -6.43
CA GLU A 217 -34.49 0.70 -6.01
C GLU A 217 -35.23 0.38 -4.71
N SER A 218 -35.75 -0.85 -4.59
CA SER A 218 -36.40 -1.31 -3.37
C SER A 218 -35.41 -1.40 -2.21
N ALA A 219 -34.23 -1.97 -2.42
CA ALA A 219 -33.21 -2.13 -1.38
C ALA A 219 -32.70 -0.78 -0.86
N ILE A 220 -32.45 0.17 -1.75
CA ILE A 220 -32.03 1.53 -1.38
C ILE A 220 -33.17 2.29 -0.71
N THR A 221 -34.42 2.13 -1.16
CA THR A 221 -35.58 2.74 -0.50
C THR A 221 -35.72 2.28 0.96
N ASP A 222 -35.59 0.97 1.22
CA ASP A 222 -35.66 0.43 2.58
C ASP A 222 -34.50 0.95 3.45
N THR A 223 -33.30 1.06 2.87
CA THR A 223 -32.11 1.57 3.55
C THR A 223 -32.21 3.09 3.83
N ASN A 224 -32.83 3.85 2.92
CA ASN A 224 -33.12 5.28 3.11
C ASN A 224 -34.13 5.50 4.23
N ALA A 225 -35.17 4.67 4.34
CA ALA A 225 -36.12 4.75 5.44
C ALA A 225 -35.40 4.59 6.80
N HIS A 226 -34.47 3.64 6.88
CA HIS A 226 -33.68 3.40 8.10
C HIS A 226 -32.72 4.55 8.42
N PHE A 227 -31.83 4.94 7.49
CA PHE A 227 -30.78 5.92 7.80
C PHE A 227 -31.22 7.37 7.73
N VAL A 228 -32.13 7.72 6.81
CA VAL A 228 -32.51 9.12 6.54
C VAL A 228 -33.82 9.51 7.20
N GLU A 229 -34.84 8.66 7.14
CA GLU A 229 -36.15 8.98 7.72
C GLU A 229 -36.20 8.72 9.23
N GLU A 230 -35.60 7.61 9.68
CA GLU A 230 -35.62 7.16 11.08
C GLU A 230 -34.29 7.37 11.82
N GLY A 231 -33.18 7.53 11.08
CA GLY A 231 -31.81 7.57 11.59
C GLY A 231 -31.16 8.96 11.58
N ASP A 232 -29.83 8.97 11.70
CA ASP A 232 -29.01 10.17 11.86
C ASP A 232 -28.43 10.70 10.52
N ALA A 233 -28.55 9.94 9.43
CA ALA A 233 -28.13 10.44 8.12
C ALA A 233 -29.10 11.51 7.65
N PHE A 234 -28.59 12.61 7.08
CA PHE A 234 -29.44 13.76 6.77
C PHE A 234 -29.68 13.98 5.29
N ASP A 235 -28.89 13.34 4.44
CA ASP A 235 -29.02 13.36 2.99
C ASP A 235 -28.41 12.08 2.40
N VAL A 236 -28.85 11.72 1.19
CA VAL A 236 -28.38 10.55 0.46
C VAL A 236 -28.16 10.87 -1.01
N ILE A 237 -27.05 10.37 -1.57
CA ILE A 237 -26.76 10.43 -3.00
C ILE A 237 -26.80 9.01 -3.55
N GLU A 238 -27.77 8.75 -4.43
CA GLU A 238 -27.98 7.43 -5.04
C GLU A 238 -27.33 7.36 -6.42
N ALA A 239 -26.69 6.23 -6.73
CA ALA A 239 -26.03 6.00 -8.01
C ALA A 239 -26.36 4.60 -8.55
N TYR A 240 -27.17 4.55 -9.60
CA TYR A 240 -27.62 3.32 -10.26
C TYR A 240 -26.87 3.04 -11.56
N THR A 241 -26.28 4.06 -12.19
CA THR A 241 -25.56 3.90 -13.46
C THR A 241 -24.07 3.70 -13.22
N GLU A 242 -23.37 3.01 -14.14
CA GLU A 242 -21.91 2.83 -14.06
C GLU A 242 -21.16 4.17 -13.99
N GLU A 243 -21.67 5.22 -14.65
CA GLU A 243 -21.06 6.55 -14.66
C GLU A 243 -21.15 7.23 -13.29
N ASP A 244 -22.34 7.29 -12.70
CA ASP A 244 -22.56 7.88 -11.38
C ASP A 244 -21.75 7.13 -10.30
N GLN A 245 -21.73 5.80 -10.39
CA GLN A 245 -20.97 4.97 -9.46
C GLN A 245 -19.47 5.17 -9.60
N ALA A 246 -18.97 5.30 -10.82
CA ALA A 246 -17.55 5.55 -11.07
C ALA A 246 -17.11 6.89 -10.48
N ASP A 247 -17.96 7.91 -10.48
CA ASP A 247 -17.64 9.22 -9.93
C ASP A 247 -17.55 9.22 -8.40
N ILE A 248 -18.46 8.51 -7.70
CA ILE A 248 -18.34 8.30 -6.25
C ILE A 248 -17.07 7.50 -5.92
N TRP A 249 -16.79 6.42 -6.66
CA TRP A 249 -15.58 5.62 -6.47
C TRP A 249 -14.29 6.41 -6.74
N LYS A 250 -14.30 7.34 -7.70
CA LYS A 250 -13.16 8.25 -7.94
C LYS A 250 -12.93 9.16 -6.75
N LEU A 251 -13.98 9.75 -6.17
CA LEU A 251 -13.87 10.56 -4.95
C LEU A 251 -13.25 9.75 -3.80
N ARG A 252 -13.79 8.55 -3.54
CA ARG A 252 -13.28 7.63 -2.51
C ARG A 252 -11.81 7.25 -2.72
N LYS A 253 -11.38 7.05 -3.97
CA LYS A 253 -9.99 6.71 -4.33
C LYS A 253 -9.06 7.93 -4.31
N ALA A 254 -9.59 9.15 -4.36
CA ALA A 254 -8.82 10.40 -4.39
C ALA A 254 -8.24 10.79 -3.02
N ALA A 255 -8.79 10.28 -1.92
CA ALA A 255 -8.39 10.58 -0.54
C ALA A 255 -6.86 10.51 -0.32
N ILE A 256 -6.26 9.33 -0.55
CA ILE A 256 -4.81 9.10 -0.36
C ILE A 256 -3.95 10.03 -1.24
N PRO A 257 -4.20 10.14 -2.56
CA PRO A 257 -3.55 11.12 -3.43
C PRO A 257 -3.50 12.53 -2.86
N LEU A 258 -4.66 13.06 -2.49
CA LEU A 258 -4.84 14.43 -2.07
C LEU A 258 -4.12 14.73 -0.75
N LEU A 259 -4.17 13.78 0.19
CA LEU A 259 -3.47 13.86 1.47
C LEU A 259 -1.95 13.98 1.33
N MET A 260 -1.37 13.34 0.31
CA MET A 260 0.07 13.40 0.07
C MET A 260 0.53 14.72 -0.57
N GLY A 261 -0.39 15.45 -1.19
CA GLY A 261 -0.16 16.78 -1.77
C GLY A 261 -0.16 17.93 -0.76
N MET A 262 -0.38 17.66 0.53
CA MET A 262 -0.32 18.67 1.61
C MET A 262 0.99 19.46 1.57
N LYS A 263 0.93 20.78 1.77
CA LYS A 263 2.13 21.63 1.74
C LYS A 263 2.84 21.62 3.10
N GLY A 264 4.18 21.66 3.06
CA GLY A 264 5.04 21.72 4.25
C GLY A 264 5.61 20.37 4.67
N ASP A 265 6.52 20.39 5.63
CA ASP A 265 7.20 19.19 6.13
C ASP A 265 6.26 18.18 6.83
N PRO A 266 5.23 18.61 7.58
CA PRO A 266 4.25 17.67 8.12
C PRO A 266 3.50 16.93 7.01
N LYS A 267 3.45 15.60 7.08
CA LYS A 267 2.77 14.71 6.13
C LYS A 267 1.93 13.66 6.88
N PRO A 268 0.83 13.18 6.27
CA PRO A 268 0.01 12.11 6.86
C PRO A 268 0.70 10.75 6.66
N TYR A 269 1.40 10.25 7.70
CA TYR A 269 2.20 9.04 7.59
C TYR A 269 1.39 7.75 7.86
N PRO A 270 1.63 6.67 7.08
CA PRO A 270 0.87 5.42 7.16
C PRO A 270 1.43 4.41 8.18
N PHE A 271 1.57 4.79 9.45
CA PHE A 271 2.23 3.93 10.45
C PHE A 271 1.25 3.17 11.36
N ILE A 272 0.09 3.75 11.66
CA ILE A 272 -1.02 3.14 12.41
C ILE A 272 -2.29 2.96 11.57
N GLU A 273 -2.28 3.41 10.31
CA GLU A 273 -3.37 3.09 9.39
C GLU A 273 -3.49 1.58 9.30
N ASP A 274 -4.70 1.02 9.26
CA ASP A 274 -4.97 -0.44 9.19
C ASP A 274 -5.32 -1.15 10.50
N ALA A 275 -5.48 -0.41 11.60
CA ALA A 275 -6.12 -0.94 12.80
C ALA A 275 -7.55 -1.40 12.49
N THR A 276 -7.90 -2.60 12.97
CA THR A 276 -9.22 -3.21 12.81
C THR A 276 -9.80 -3.56 14.17
N VAL A 277 -11.02 -3.11 14.45
CA VAL A 277 -11.79 -3.46 15.66
C VAL A 277 -13.16 -4.01 15.24
N PRO A 278 -13.88 -4.76 16.09
CA PRO A 278 -15.24 -5.17 15.78
C PRO A 278 -16.11 -3.95 15.39
N PRO A 279 -16.99 -4.04 14.36
CA PRO A 279 -17.81 -2.91 13.92
C PRO A 279 -18.60 -2.23 15.06
N GLU A 280 -19.02 -3.02 16.05
CA GLU A 280 -19.78 -2.55 17.22
C GLU A 280 -18.95 -1.65 18.16
N GLU A 281 -17.63 -1.79 18.13
CA GLU A 281 -16.67 -1.04 18.94
C GLU A 281 -16.15 0.22 18.22
N LEU A 282 -16.37 0.34 16.90
CA LEU A 282 -15.80 1.41 16.06
C LEU A 282 -16.06 2.83 16.60
N ALA A 283 -17.29 3.09 17.06
CA ALA A 283 -17.66 4.43 17.52
C ALA A 283 -16.92 4.81 18.81
N GLU A 284 -16.72 3.87 19.73
CA GLU A 284 -15.98 4.11 20.96
C GLU A 284 -14.48 4.21 20.69
N TYR A 285 -13.94 3.28 19.88
CA TYR A 285 -12.55 3.28 19.45
C TYR A 285 -12.17 4.62 18.78
N VAL A 286 -12.97 5.11 17.83
CA VAL A 286 -12.69 6.39 17.14
C VAL A 286 -12.72 7.56 18.12
N GLY A 287 -13.67 7.58 19.06
CA GLY A 287 -13.74 8.64 20.07
C GLY A 287 -12.49 8.68 20.96
N GLN A 288 -12.03 7.53 21.45
CA GLN A 288 -10.80 7.43 22.25
C GLN A 288 -9.55 7.70 21.42
N PHE A 289 -9.54 7.31 20.15
CA PHE A 289 -8.46 7.59 19.22
C PHE A 289 -8.28 9.11 18.99
N GLU A 290 -9.38 9.87 18.89
CA GLU A 290 -9.31 11.33 18.84
C GLU A 290 -8.65 11.92 20.10
N GLU A 291 -8.86 11.32 21.28
CA GLU A 291 -8.17 11.71 22.52
C GLU A 291 -6.66 11.47 22.43
N VAL A 292 -6.23 10.32 21.88
CA VAL A 292 -4.81 10.03 21.62
C VAL A 292 -4.19 11.11 20.73
N LEU A 293 -4.83 11.48 19.61
CA LEU A 293 -4.32 12.54 18.74
C LEU A 293 -4.20 13.90 19.46
N ASN A 294 -5.18 14.23 20.30
CA ASN A 294 -5.19 15.47 21.07
C ASN A 294 -4.06 15.49 22.12
N ASP A 295 -3.81 14.39 22.80
CA ASP A 295 -2.73 14.26 23.79
C ASP A 295 -1.34 14.40 23.14
N HIS A 296 -1.23 14.04 21.86
CA HIS A 296 -0.02 14.21 21.05
C HIS A 296 0.04 15.53 20.27
N ASP A 297 -0.89 16.45 20.46
CA ASP A 297 -0.97 17.73 19.74
C ASP A 297 -0.88 17.55 18.21
N THR A 298 -1.60 16.56 17.65
CA THR A 298 -1.64 16.29 16.21
C THR A 298 -3.07 16.08 15.71
N SER A 299 -3.23 16.02 14.39
CA SER A 299 -4.49 15.66 13.72
C SER A 299 -4.23 14.54 12.72
N ALA A 300 -5.29 13.91 12.21
CA ALA A 300 -5.20 12.85 11.23
C ALA A 300 -6.26 13.00 10.15
N ALA A 301 -6.07 12.30 9.05
CA ALA A 301 -7.11 12.10 8.03
C ALA A 301 -7.66 10.68 8.12
N TYR A 302 -8.97 10.54 7.92
CA TYR A 302 -9.70 9.30 8.07
C TYR A 302 -10.27 8.81 6.74
N PHE A 303 -10.06 7.54 6.44
CA PHE A 303 -10.81 6.80 5.42
C PHE A 303 -10.88 5.34 5.86
N ALA A 304 -11.97 4.64 5.55
CA ALA A 304 -12.15 3.31 6.14
C ALA A 304 -12.86 2.33 5.23
N HIS A 305 -12.51 1.07 5.41
CA HIS A 305 -13.32 -0.08 5.02
C HIS A 305 -14.25 -0.42 6.19
N ALA A 306 -15.15 0.52 6.50
CA ALA A 306 -15.88 0.56 7.76
C ALA A 306 -16.63 -0.75 8.05
N GLY A 307 -17.24 -1.37 7.05
CA GLY A 307 -17.99 -2.63 7.24
C GLY A 307 -17.17 -3.84 7.69
N SER A 308 -15.84 -3.74 7.63
CA SER A 308 -14.93 -4.77 8.13
C SER A 308 -14.29 -4.42 9.48
N GLY A 309 -14.56 -3.21 9.99
CA GLY A 309 -13.91 -2.71 11.19
C GLY A 309 -12.55 -2.05 10.96
N THR A 310 -12.02 -2.05 9.74
CA THR A 310 -10.68 -1.53 9.42
C THR A 310 -10.71 -0.02 9.13
N LEU A 311 -9.94 0.73 9.91
CA LEU A 311 -9.78 2.18 9.79
C LEU A 311 -8.38 2.52 9.26
N HIS A 312 -8.31 3.38 8.24
CA HIS A 312 -7.05 3.95 7.79
C HIS A 312 -6.96 5.39 8.29
N ILE A 313 -6.18 5.55 9.35
CA ILE A 313 -5.97 6.82 10.00
C ILE A 313 -4.50 7.21 9.83
N ARG A 314 -4.24 8.40 9.29
CA ARG A 314 -2.89 8.89 9.04
C ARG A 314 -2.60 10.15 9.82
N PRO A 315 -1.91 10.07 10.98
CA PRO A 315 -1.47 11.25 11.72
C PRO A 315 -0.52 12.11 10.91
N ILE A 316 -0.63 13.43 11.08
CA ILE A 316 0.14 14.43 10.35
C ILE A 316 1.36 14.82 11.18
N LEU A 317 2.53 14.33 10.81
CA LEU A 317 3.79 14.51 11.55
C LEU A 317 4.92 14.93 10.61
N SER A 318 6.00 15.50 11.14
CA SER A 318 7.27 15.66 10.41
C SER A 318 8.30 14.68 10.98
N LEU A 319 8.70 13.68 10.20
CA LEU A 319 9.72 12.70 10.62
C LEU A 319 11.16 13.16 10.36
N LYS A 320 11.34 14.39 9.87
CA LYS A 320 12.67 15.01 9.67
C LYS A 320 13.32 15.46 10.99
N GLU A 321 12.58 15.41 12.09
CA GLU A 321 13.03 15.82 13.41
C GLU A 321 12.83 14.68 14.41
N GLU A 322 13.75 14.55 15.37
CA GLU A 322 13.70 13.51 16.42
C GLU A 322 12.36 13.52 17.18
N GLU A 323 11.84 14.70 17.51
CA GLU A 323 10.56 14.84 18.21
C GLU A 323 9.40 14.20 17.43
N GLY A 324 9.40 14.33 16.10
CA GLY A 324 8.36 13.73 15.27
C GLY A 324 8.46 12.21 15.17
N VAL A 325 9.68 11.67 15.21
CA VAL A 325 9.92 10.21 15.23
C VAL A 325 9.49 9.60 16.57
N GLU A 326 9.85 10.24 17.69
CA GLU A 326 9.42 9.79 19.01
C GLU A 326 7.90 9.94 19.21
N LYS A 327 7.30 11.01 18.67
CA LYS A 327 5.85 11.17 18.65
C LYS A 327 5.15 10.08 17.82
N MET A 328 5.72 9.72 16.66
CA MET A 328 5.22 8.60 15.85
C MET A 328 5.23 7.29 16.64
N HIS A 329 6.33 6.98 17.33
CA HIS A 329 6.46 5.78 18.17
C HIS A 329 5.45 5.77 19.32
N SER A 330 5.35 6.87 20.07
CA SER A 330 4.42 6.98 21.20
C SER A 330 2.96 6.85 20.77
N ILE A 331 2.57 7.44 19.63
CA ILE A 331 1.22 7.26 19.08
C ILE A 331 0.99 5.79 18.74
N SER A 332 1.95 5.09 18.12
CA SER A 332 1.81 3.66 17.83
C SER A 332 1.63 2.81 19.08
N GLU A 333 2.36 3.11 20.15
CA GLU A 333 2.24 2.41 21.43
C GLU A 333 0.83 2.58 22.04
N ASP A 334 0.35 3.82 22.11
CA ASP A 334 -0.98 4.16 22.64
C ASP A 334 -2.10 3.54 21.80
N VAL A 335 -1.99 3.62 20.46
CA VAL A 335 -2.97 3.01 19.54
C VAL A 335 -2.94 1.50 19.62
N THR A 336 -1.77 0.89 19.83
CA THR A 336 -1.68 -0.56 20.02
C THR A 336 -2.41 -0.99 21.29
N ASP A 337 -2.25 -0.26 22.41
CA ASP A 337 -3.03 -0.51 23.63
C ASP A 337 -4.53 -0.39 23.39
N LEU A 338 -4.94 0.69 22.72
CA LEU A 338 -6.33 0.98 22.43
C LEU A 338 -6.99 -0.10 21.56
N VAL A 339 -6.30 -0.55 20.51
CA VAL A 339 -6.79 -1.63 19.63
C VAL A 339 -7.00 -2.92 20.41
N LEU A 340 -6.08 -3.28 21.31
CA LEU A 340 -6.21 -4.49 22.13
C LEU A 340 -7.34 -4.39 23.15
N GLU A 341 -7.56 -3.20 23.74
CA GLU A 341 -8.71 -2.94 24.63
C GLU A 341 -10.05 -3.15 23.92
N HIS A 342 -10.13 -2.81 22.63
CA HIS A 342 -11.30 -3.04 21.77
C HIS A 342 -11.26 -4.35 21.00
N HIS A 343 -10.51 -5.36 21.47
CA HIS A 343 -10.46 -6.71 20.90
C HIS A 343 -10.08 -6.75 19.41
N GLY A 344 -9.24 -5.81 19.00
CA GLY A 344 -8.84 -5.56 17.62
C GLY A 344 -7.54 -6.25 17.18
N SER A 345 -7.10 -5.89 15.97
CA SER A 345 -5.78 -6.16 15.39
C SER A 345 -5.19 -4.84 14.87
N PHE A 346 -3.90 -4.60 15.08
CA PHE A 346 -3.24 -3.39 14.55
C PHE A 346 -2.99 -3.45 13.03
N SER A 347 -3.24 -4.60 12.40
CA SER A 347 -3.18 -4.79 10.95
C SER A 347 -4.36 -5.66 10.47
N GLY A 348 -5.18 -5.09 9.59
CA GLY A 348 -6.32 -5.73 8.94
C GLY A 348 -6.07 -6.15 7.49
N GLU A 349 -5.12 -5.52 6.79
CA GLU A 349 -4.84 -5.72 5.37
C GLU A 349 -3.37 -5.55 4.94
N HIS A 350 -2.62 -4.68 5.62
CA HIS A 350 -1.33 -4.20 5.16
C HIS A 350 -0.17 -5.13 5.52
N GLY A 351 -0.37 -5.97 6.54
CA GLY A 351 0.67 -6.78 7.15
C GLY A 351 1.45 -6.02 8.22
N ASP A 352 2.33 -6.74 8.88
CA ASP A 352 3.14 -6.19 9.96
C ASP A 352 4.26 -5.30 9.40
N GLY A 353 4.98 -5.81 8.40
CA GLY A 353 6.15 -5.16 7.84
C GLY A 353 7.17 -4.79 8.90
N LEU A 354 7.97 -3.75 8.66
CA LEU A 354 8.84 -3.18 9.70
C LEU A 354 8.08 -2.22 10.64
N ALA A 355 6.88 -1.78 10.23
CA ALA A 355 6.16 -0.73 10.93
C ALA A 355 5.39 -1.22 12.16
N ARG A 356 4.93 -2.48 12.15
CA ARG A 356 4.08 -3.04 13.22
C ARG A 356 4.68 -4.26 13.90
N THR A 357 5.66 -4.92 13.30
CA THR A 357 6.30 -6.13 13.84
C THR A 357 6.87 -5.91 15.26
N GLU A 358 7.32 -4.70 15.58
CA GLU A 358 7.74 -4.30 16.93
C GLU A 358 6.69 -4.65 18.00
N PHE A 359 5.41 -4.48 17.67
CA PHE A 359 4.28 -4.59 18.59
C PHE A 359 3.63 -5.99 18.61
N ASN A 360 3.99 -6.89 17.68
CA ASN A 360 3.49 -8.26 17.63
C ASN A 360 3.60 -9.02 18.98
N PRO A 361 4.71 -8.93 19.74
CA PRO A 361 4.79 -9.60 21.04
C PRO A 361 3.71 -9.18 22.04
N LYS A 362 3.20 -7.95 21.94
CA LYS A 362 2.15 -7.41 22.82
C LYS A 362 0.79 -8.04 22.54
N MET A 363 0.48 -8.31 21.27
CA MET A 363 -0.78 -8.93 20.86
C MET A 363 -0.78 -10.44 21.08
N TYR A 364 0.33 -11.12 20.80
CA TYR A 364 0.40 -12.58 20.84
C TYR A 364 0.88 -13.15 22.18
N GLY A 365 1.51 -12.34 23.03
CA GLY A 365 2.09 -12.82 24.29
C GLY A 365 3.31 -13.72 24.10
N GLU A 366 3.93 -14.12 25.20
CA GLU A 366 5.23 -14.81 25.19
C GLU A 366 5.16 -16.20 24.50
N ASP A 367 4.09 -16.96 24.72
CA ASP A 367 3.96 -18.34 24.23
C ASP A 367 3.82 -18.39 22.70
N LEU A 368 2.87 -17.64 22.12
CA LEU A 368 2.71 -17.58 20.66
C LEU A 368 3.86 -16.84 19.98
N TRP A 369 4.47 -15.85 20.63
CA TRP A 369 5.67 -15.21 20.11
C TRP A 369 6.83 -16.21 20.00
N GLY A 370 7.03 -17.03 21.03
CA GLY A 370 7.98 -18.15 21.00
C GLY A 370 7.66 -19.15 19.88
N ALA A 371 6.38 -19.50 19.70
CA ALA A 371 5.93 -20.36 18.61
C ALA A 371 6.24 -19.76 17.22
N PHE A 372 6.08 -18.45 17.03
CA PHE A 372 6.44 -17.78 15.78
C PHE A 372 7.94 -17.82 15.51
N GLN A 373 8.77 -17.60 16.53
CA GLN A 373 10.22 -17.67 16.41
C GLN A 373 10.70 -19.09 16.08
N GLU A 374 10.08 -20.10 16.68
CA GLU A 374 10.35 -21.52 16.38
C GLU A 374 9.92 -21.86 14.95
N LEU A 375 8.69 -21.49 14.55
CA LEU A 375 8.19 -21.68 13.19
C LEU A 375 9.15 -21.06 12.17
N LYS A 376 9.50 -19.78 12.35
CA LYS A 376 10.44 -19.06 11.49
C LYS A 376 11.79 -19.76 11.41
N SER A 377 12.31 -20.24 12.53
CA SER A 377 13.60 -20.96 12.58
C SER A 377 13.56 -22.30 11.85
N THR A 378 12.39 -22.96 11.78
CA THR A 378 12.22 -24.23 11.04
C THR A 378 12.16 -24.00 9.52
N PHE A 379 11.45 -22.95 9.08
CA PHE A 379 11.38 -22.58 7.65
C PHE A 379 12.70 -21.97 7.14
N ASP A 380 13.37 -21.17 7.97
CA ASP A 380 14.56 -20.41 7.61
C ASP A 380 15.60 -20.42 8.76
N PRO A 381 16.39 -21.51 8.88
CA PRO A 381 17.31 -21.71 9.99
C PRO A 381 18.41 -20.65 10.12
N GLU A 382 18.73 -19.93 9.05
CA GLU A 382 19.73 -18.86 9.02
C GLU A 382 19.10 -17.45 9.09
N TRP A 383 17.77 -17.36 9.21
CA TRP A 383 17.03 -16.10 9.30
C TRP A 383 17.34 -15.11 8.16
N ARG A 384 17.47 -15.60 6.92
CA ARG A 384 17.77 -14.78 5.73
C ARG A 384 16.56 -14.29 4.95
N MET A 385 15.44 -14.98 5.07
CA MET A 385 14.20 -14.66 4.37
C MET A 385 13.48 -13.51 5.07
N ASN A 386 13.65 -12.30 4.52
CA ASN A 386 12.98 -11.07 4.96
C ASN A 386 13.01 -10.80 6.48
N PRO A 387 14.19 -10.84 7.13
CA PRO A 387 14.32 -10.74 8.59
C PRO A 387 13.76 -9.42 9.15
N GLY A 388 13.29 -9.48 10.40
CA GLY A 388 12.74 -8.34 11.14
C GLY A 388 11.29 -8.00 10.80
N LYS A 389 10.63 -8.78 9.93
CA LYS A 389 9.20 -8.65 9.62
C LYS A 389 8.45 -9.88 10.11
N VAL A 390 7.21 -9.68 10.57
CA VAL A 390 6.31 -10.65 11.22
C VAL A 390 6.85 -11.16 12.57
N VAL A 391 8.15 -11.50 12.63
CA VAL A 391 8.82 -11.96 13.84
C VAL A 391 10.28 -11.50 13.87
N TYR A 392 10.79 -11.26 15.08
CA TYR A 392 12.20 -10.99 15.37
C TYR A 392 12.65 -11.78 16.61
N VAL A 393 13.94 -11.81 16.87
CA VAL A 393 14.53 -12.29 18.13
C VAL A 393 15.26 -11.15 18.83
N ASP A 394 15.54 -11.27 20.12
CA ASP A 394 16.38 -10.27 20.78
C ASP A 394 17.82 -10.29 20.23
N GLY A 395 18.52 -9.16 20.37
CA GLY A 395 19.89 -9.00 19.86
C GLY A 395 20.90 -9.99 20.43
N ASP A 396 20.75 -10.45 21.67
CA ASP A 396 21.65 -11.44 22.27
C ASP A 396 21.44 -12.81 21.59
N THR A 397 20.19 -13.21 21.38
CA THR A 397 19.81 -14.43 20.65
C THR A 397 20.30 -14.38 19.21
N ALA A 398 20.11 -13.26 18.50
CA ALA A 398 20.60 -13.09 17.13
C ALA A 398 22.12 -13.28 17.05
N ALA A 399 22.86 -12.64 17.96
CA ALA A 399 24.32 -12.72 18.02
C ALA A 399 24.81 -14.13 18.39
N GLU A 400 24.18 -14.81 19.35
CA GLU A 400 24.53 -16.17 19.77
C GLU A 400 24.33 -17.17 18.62
N ARG A 401 23.21 -17.05 17.89
CA ARG A 401 22.86 -17.95 16.78
C ARG A 401 23.51 -17.58 15.45
N GLY A 402 24.16 -16.42 15.36
CA GLY A 402 24.81 -15.94 14.15
C GLY A 402 23.81 -15.51 13.06
N TYR A 403 22.63 -15.04 13.48
CA TYR A 403 21.62 -14.46 12.59
C TYR A 403 22.07 -13.07 12.12
N PRO A 404 21.56 -12.57 10.98
CA PRO A 404 21.86 -11.21 10.55
C PRO A 404 21.31 -10.18 11.54
N ASP A 405 21.97 -9.03 11.67
CA ASP A 405 21.56 -7.96 12.60
C ASP A 405 20.11 -7.52 12.37
N THR A 406 19.62 -7.58 11.13
CA THR A 406 18.23 -7.28 10.75
C THR A 406 17.20 -8.26 11.32
N ALA A 407 17.61 -9.38 11.92
CA ALA A 407 16.72 -10.31 12.62
C ALA A 407 16.55 -9.96 14.10
N ALA A 408 17.38 -9.04 14.63
CA ALA A 408 17.31 -8.57 16.00
C ALA A 408 16.32 -7.40 16.13
N ASP A 409 15.54 -7.39 17.21
CA ASP A 409 14.78 -6.25 17.76
C ASP A 409 14.29 -5.24 16.70
N THR A 410 13.12 -5.52 16.10
CA THR A 410 12.52 -4.60 15.13
C THR A 410 12.04 -3.33 15.83
N ASP A 411 12.57 -2.18 15.44
CA ASP A 411 12.15 -0.85 15.91
C ASP A 411 11.59 -0.03 14.74
N MET A 412 10.35 0.44 14.87
CA MET A 412 9.65 1.19 13.82
C MET A 412 10.28 2.55 13.53
N ARG A 413 11.14 3.07 14.41
CA ARG A 413 11.88 4.33 14.25
C ARG A 413 13.08 4.18 13.32
N GLU A 414 13.46 2.95 13.00
CA GLU A 414 14.54 2.67 12.06
C GLU A 414 14.02 2.59 10.60
N ASN A 415 14.95 2.56 9.63
CA ASN A 415 14.64 2.39 8.20
C ASN A 415 13.67 3.44 7.62
N LEU A 416 13.56 4.61 8.26
CA LEU A 416 12.69 5.68 7.82
C LEU A 416 13.16 6.25 6.48
N ARG A 417 12.20 6.48 5.57
CA ARG A 417 12.49 7.24 4.34
C ARG A 417 12.97 8.66 4.65
N TYR A 418 12.38 9.26 5.67
CA TYR A 418 12.73 10.58 6.20
C TYR A 418 12.93 10.41 7.70
N GLY A 419 14.17 10.54 8.15
CA GLY A 419 14.52 10.48 9.56
C GLY A 419 15.26 11.74 10.02
N PRO A 420 15.69 11.80 11.28
CA PRO A 420 16.37 12.96 11.86
C PRO A 420 17.72 13.27 11.17
N GLU A 421 18.33 12.24 10.56
CA GLU A 421 19.57 12.38 9.80
C GLU A 421 19.35 12.87 8.36
N TYR A 422 18.10 12.86 7.87
CA TYR A 422 17.78 13.32 6.52
C TYR A 422 17.87 14.85 6.46
N GLN A 423 18.79 15.35 5.63
CA GLN A 423 18.88 16.77 5.31
C GLN A 423 18.87 16.94 3.79
N SER A 424 17.88 17.67 3.27
CA SER A 424 17.87 18.04 1.86
C SER A 424 18.59 19.37 1.64
N ILE A 425 19.53 19.37 0.71
CA ILE A 425 20.18 20.58 0.20
C ILE A 425 19.20 21.21 -0.78
N GLU A 426 18.77 22.44 -0.50
CA GLU A 426 17.93 23.21 -1.41
C GLU A 426 18.83 23.90 -2.47
N PRO A 427 18.79 23.46 -3.75
CA PRO A 427 19.63 24.03 -4.80
C PRO A 427 19.19 25.46 -5.15
N GLN A 428 20.13 26.26 -5.68
CA GLN A 428 19.77 27.56 -6.25
C GLN A 428 19.14 27.36 -7.62
N THR A 429 17.81 27.50 -7.69
CA THR A 429 17.09 27.28 -8.94
C THR A 429 16.92 28.56 -9.77
N THR A 430 16.96 28.41 -11.09
CA THR A 430 16.59 29.46 -12.04
C THR A 430 15.08 29.50 -12.28
N LEU A 431 14.42 28.33 -12.31
CA LEU A 431 12.97 28.26 -12.30
C LEU A 431 12.43 28.60 -10.90
N ASP A 432 11.19 29.09 -10.87
CA ASP A 432 10.47 29.40 -9.63
C ASP A 432 9.78 28.14 -9.10
N PHE A 433 10.18 27.66 -7.91
CA PHE A 433 9.58 26.53 -7.19
C PHE A 433 8.79 26.96 -5.94
N SER A 434 8.50 28.26 -5.79
CA SER A 434 7.82 28.77 -4.58
C SER A 434 6.41 28.23 -4.41
N GLU A 435 5.68 27.91 -5.48
CA GLU A 435 4.35 27.30 -5.40
C GLU A 435 4.38 25.89 -4.80
N GLU A 436 5.45 25.14 -5.07
CA GLU A 436 5.70 23.79 -4.57
C GLU A 436 6.44 23.77 -3.23
N GLY A 437 6.86 24.93 -2.69
CA GLY A 437 7.61 25.02 -1.43
C GLY A 437 9.12 24.76 -1.55
N GLY A 438 9.64 24.62 -2.77
CA GLY A 438 11.05 24.34 -3.05
C GLY A 438 11.25 23.21 -4.06
N PHE A 439 12.45 23.12 -4.60
CA PHE A 439 12.90 22.01 -5.43
C PHE A 439 12.87 20.70 -4.64
N SER A 440 13.42 20.71 -3.42
CA SER A 440 13.44 19.53 -2.55
C SER A 440 12.03 19.02 -2.25
N HIS A 441 11.11 19.92 -1.91
CA HIS A 441 9.73 19.55 -1.61
C HIS A 441 9.04 18.87 -2.79
N LEU A 442 9.24 19.38 -4.02
CA LEU A 442 8.67 18.77 -5.23
C LEU A 442 9.26 17.36 -5.51
N VAL A 443 10.53 17.14 -5.19
CA VAL A 443 11.15 15.79 -5.25
C VAL A 443 10.51 14.87 -4.19
N GLU A 444 10.34 15.39 -2.97
CA GLU A 444 9.83 14.66 -1.80
C GLU A 444 8.34 14.31 -1.87
N LEU A 445 7.57 14.99 -2.72
CA LEU A 445 6.17 14.63 -3.02
C LEU A 445 6.03 13.18 -3.50
N CYS A 446 7.07 12.59 -4.08
CA CYS A 446 7.02 11.18 -4.49
C CYS A 446 6.96 10.23 -3.28
N ASN A 447 5.75 9.76 -2.97
CA ASN A 447 5.51 8.76 -1.92
C ASN A 447 5.84 7.30 -2.35
N GLY A 448 6.22 7.06 -3.60
CA GLY A 448 6.61 5.73 -4.08
C GLY A 448 5.47 4.77 -4.43
N CYS A 449 4.22 5.24 -4.45
CA CYS A 449 3.00 4.42 -4.68
C CYS A 449 3.03 3.50 -5.90
N GLY A 450 3.82 3.83 -6.94
CA GLY A 450 4.00 2.96 -8.10
C GLY A 450 3.03 3.17 -9.25
N THR A 451 2.11 4.15 -9.20
CA THR A 451 1.22 4.51 -10.33
C THR A 451 2.00 4.72 -11.64
N CYS A 452 3.23 5.22 -11.54
CA CYS A 452 4.12 5.41 -12.68
C CYS A 452 4.58 4.11 -13.38
N ARG A 453 4.25 2.94 -12.83
CA ARG A 453 4.52 1.61 -13.39
C ARG A 453 3.32 1.01 -14.11
N GLU A 454 2.16 1.65 -14.04
CA GLU A 454 0.96 1.16 -14.71
C GLU A 454 1.16 1.24 -16.23
N THR A 455 0.71 0.20 -16.93
CA THR A 455 0.84 0.09 -18.39
C THR A 455 -0.39 0.59 -19.14
N ASP A 456 -1.52 0.64 -18.44
CA ASP A 456 -2.84 1.00 -18.96
C ASP A 456 -3.30 2.39 -18.48
N SER A 457 -2.41 3.18 -17.89
CA SER A 457 -2.64 4.58 -17.55
C SER A 457 -2.60 5.49 -18.79
N ASP A 458 -3.23 6.67 -18.67
CA ASP A 458 -3.36 7.65 -19.75
C ASP A 458 -1.99 8.08 -20.32
N VAL A 459 -1.32 9.03 -19.66
CA VAL A 459 -0.06 9.62 -20.15
C VAL A 459 1.14 9.10 -19.36
N MET A 460 0.99 8.90 -18.05
CA MET A 460 2.02 8.42 -17.14
C MET A 460 2.36 6.94 -17.40
N CYS A 461 3.60 6.46 -17.29
CA CYS A 461 4.87 7.08 -17.68
C CYS A 461 5.37 6.37 -18.97
N PRO A 462 5.50 7.06 -20.12
CA PRO A 462 5.68 6.39 -21.41
C PRO A 462 7.06 5.71 -21.54
N THR A 463 8.06 6.21 -20.81
CA THR A 463 9.41 5.62 -20.83
C THR A 463 9.48 4.33 -20.04
N TYR A 464 8.79 4.25 -18.89
CA TYR A 464 8.67 3.00 -18.16
C TYR A 464 7.88 1.99 -18.99
N ARG A 465 6.75 2.39 -19.57
CA ARG A 465 5.95 1.51 -20.46
C ARG A 465 6.75 0.93 -21.62
N ALA A 466 7.76 1.65 -22.12
CA ALA A 466 8.62 1.19 -23.20
C ALA A 466 9.81 0.33 -22.75
N SER A 467 10.29 0.48 -21.52
CA SER A 467 11.53 -0.16 -21.04
C SER A 467 11.31 -1.20 -19.95
N GLU A 468 10.24 -1.04 -19.16
CA GLU A 468 9.93 -1.78 -17.92
C GLU A 468 11.02 -1.67 -16.84
N GLU A 469 11.92 -0.70 -16.98
CA GLU A 469 13.03 -0.44 -16.07
C GLU A 469 12.64 0.58 -14.99
N GLU A 470 12.84 0.23 -13.72
CA GLU A 470 12.44 1.07 -12.57
C GLU A 470 13.08 2.47 -12.60
N ILE A 471 14.35 2.57 -13.03
CA ILE A 471 15.06 3.85 -13.16
C ILE A 471 14.38 4.81 -14.15
N GLN A 472 13.61 4.27 -15.11
CA GLN A 472 12.85 5.02 -16.11
C GLN A 472 11.42 5.35 -15.66
N ALA A 473 11.01 4.91 -14.47
CA ALA A 473 9.74 5.31 -13.85
C ALA A 473 9.87 6.69 -13.21
N THR A 474 8.75 7.38 -13.03
CA THR A 474 8.73 8.68 -12.32
C THR A 474 9.27 8.54 -10.90
N ARG A 475 8.89 7.48 -10.17
CA ARG A 475 9.38 7.24 -8.81
C ARG A 475 10.87 6.88 -8.77
N GLY A 476 11.37 6.13 -9.75
CA GLY A 476 12.80 5.85 -9.87
C GLY A 476 13.61 7.13 -10.02
N ARG A 477 13.18 8.04 -10.90
CA ARG A 477 13.82 9.35 -11.06
C ARG A 477 13.72 10.24 -9.84
N ALA A 478 12.54 10.29 -9.20
CA ALA A 478 12.36 11.06 -7.97
C ALA A 478 13.26 10.52 -6.84
N ASN A 479 13.40 9.20 -6.70
CA ASN A 479 14.29 8.58 -5.72
C ASN A 479 15.76 8.94 -6.00
N MET A 480 16.20 8.88 -7.27
CA MET A 480 17.58 9.25 -7.64
C MET A 480 17.86 10.75 -7.39
N LEU A 481 16.89 11.62 -7.69
CA LEU A 481 16.99 13.05 -7.36
C LEU A 481 17.00 13.27 -5.84
N ARG A 482 16.20 12.52 -5.08
CA ARG A 482 16.19 12.60 -3.62
C ARG A 482 17.54 12.20 -3.03
N ALA A 483 18.10 11.07 -3.48
CA ALA A 483 19.41 10.60 -3.04
C ALA A 483 20.53 11.62 -3.35
N ALA A 484 20.43 12.33 -4.47
CA ALA A 484 21.35 13.42 -4.81
C ALA A 484 21.20 14.63 -3.86
N ILE A 485 19.98 15.11 -3.60
CA ILE A 485 19.79 16.28 -2.73
C ILE A 485 19.99 15.97 -1.24
N SER A 486 19.92 14.69 -0.84
CA SER A 486 20.11 14.27 0.56
C SER A 486 21.56 13.90 0.89
N GLY A 487 22.48 13.97 -0.07
CA GLY A 487 23.89 13.57 0.11
C GLY A 487 24.11 12.05 0.22
N GLU A 488 23.12 11.23 -0.16
CA GLU A 488 23.32 9.77 -0.29
C GLU A 488 24.18 9.44 -1.52
N LEU A 489 24.07 10.28 -2.57
CA LEU A 489 25.00 10.32 -3.69
C LEU A 489 25.98 11.48 -3.50
N ASP A 490 27.19 11.32 -4.03
CA ASP A 490 28.17 12.41 -4.10
C ASP A 490 27.56 13.63 -4.85
N ASP A 491 27.83 14.85 -4.37
CA ASP A 491 27.27 16.09 -4.92
C ASP A 491 27.42 16.21 -6.46
N ASP A 492 28.57 15.78 -7.00
CA ASP A 492 28.87 15.85 -8.44
C ASP A 492 28.10 14.80 -9.27
N GLU A 493 27.52 13.76 -8.65
CA GLU A 493 26.90 12.63 -9.36
C GLU A 493 25.67 13.08 -10.15
N ILE A 494 24.89 14.04 -9.63
CA ILE A 494 23.71 14.58 -10.33
C ILE A 494 24.08 15.22 -11.68
N HIS A 495 25.31 15.73 -11.81
CA HIS A 495 25.85 16.34 -13.03
C HIS A 495 26.63 15.37 -13.90
N SER A 496 26.87 14.14 -13.44
CA SER A 496 27.58 13.13 -14.22
C SER A 496 26.84 12.74 -15.51
N ASP A 497 27.60 12.39 -16.56
CA ASP A 497 27.03 11.89 -17.82
C ASP A 497 26.09 10.69 -17.56
N ARG A 498 26.46 9.82 -16.62
CA ARG A 498 25.66 8.65 -16.24
C ARG A 498 24.28 9.04 -15.72
N PHE A 499 24.20 9.93 -14.73
CA PHE A 499 22.92 10.38 -14.18
C PHE A 499 22.09 11.09 -15.25
N GLN A 500 22.75 11.94 -16.04
CA GLN A 500 22.12 12.75 -17.08
C GLN A 500 21.55 11.91 -18.22
N GLU A 501 22.17 10.78 -18.56
CA GLU A 501 21.72 9.87 -19.60
C GLU A 501 20.74 8.81 -19.07
N GLU A 502 21.10 8.10 -18.00
CA GLU A 502 20.35 6.96 -17.49
C GLU A 502 19.11 7.38 -16.70
N VAL A 503 19.20 8.39 -15.82
CA VAL A 503 18.06 8.83 -14.99
C VAL A 503 17.17 9.80 -15.76
N LEU A 504 17.77 10.88 -16.27
CA LEU A 504 17.00 11.99 -16.87
C LEU A 504 16.89 11.92 -18.39
N GLY A 505 17.77 11.17 -19.08
CA GLY A 505 17.94 11.25 -20.53
C GLY A 505 16.67 10.93 -21.30
N LEU A 506 16.03 9.80 -20.98
CA LEU A 506 14.83 9.34 -21.70
C LEU A 506 13.53 10.04 -21.27
N CYS A 507 13.50 10.72 -20.13
CA CYS A 507 12.31 11.45 -19.69
C CYS A 507 11.87 12.47 -20.75
N VAL A 508 10.69 12.33 -21.34
CA VAL A 508 10.25 13.18 -22.47
C VAL A 508 9.77 14.57 -22.01
N GLY A 509 9.55 14.76 -20.70
CA GLY A 509 9.01 16.02 -20.17
C GLY A 509 7.53 16.25 -20.53
N CYS A 510 6.76 15.17 -20.78
CA CYS A 510 5.36 15.22 -21.18
C CYS A 510 4.38 15.71 -20.09
N LYS A 511 4.84 15.83 -18.84
CA LYS A 511 4.04 16.19 -17.66
C LYS A 511 2.92 15.21 -17.27
N GLY A 512 2.88 14.00 -17.83
CA GLY A 512 1.97 12.95 -17.35
C GLY A 512 2.15 12.64 -15.85
N CYS A 513 3.36 12.81 -15.32
CA CYS A 513 3.60 12.71 -13.89
C CYS A 513 2.98 13.80 -13.03
N LYS A 514 2.71 14.97 -13.58
CA LYS A 514 2.05 16.04 -12.84
C LYS A 514 0.53 15.83 -12.84
N SER A 515 -0.02 15.34 -13.94
CA SER A 515 -1.46 15.14 -14.11
C SER A 515 -1.94 13.83 -13.51
N ASP A 516 -1.31 12.71 -13.88
CA ASP A 516 -1.87 11.38 -13.57
C ASP A 516 -1.28 10.81 -12.27
N CYS A 517 -0.19 11.39 -11.75
CA CYS A 517 0.34 10.95 -10.47
C CYS A 517 -0.52 11.52 -9.36
N PRO A 518 -0.98 10.67 -8.43
CA PRO A 518 -1.80 11.13 -7.32
C PRO A 518 -1.14 12.18 -6.42
N THR A 519 0.20 12.23 -6.41
CA THR A 519 0.99 13.18 -5.61
C THR A 519 1.37 14.45 -6.35
N GLY A 520 1.06 14.57 -7.64
CA GLY A 520 1.30 15.77 -8.45
C GLY A 520 2.77 16.07 -8.79
N VAL A 521 3.68 15.09 -8.69
CA VAL A 521 5.12 15.29 -8.94
C VAL A 521 5.40 15.77 -10.38
N ASP A 522 5.94 16.99 -10.54
CA ASP A 522 6.34 17.54 -11.84
C ASP A 522 7.81 17.21 -12.17
N LEU A 523 8.05 15.96 -12.59
CA LEU A 523 9.39 15.52 -13.03
C LEU A 523 9.91 16.30 -14.26
N ALA A 524 9.02 16.89 -15.06
CA ALA A 524 9.44 17.68 -16.21
C ALA A 524 10.09 19.00 -15.76
N LYS A 525 9.51 19.65 -14.75
CA LYS A 525 10.07 20.86 -14.13
C LYS A 525 11.40 20.55 -13.42
N LEU A 526 11.45 19.48 -12.62
CA LEU A 526 12.67 19.02 -11.96
C LEU A 526 13.79 18.72 -12.97
N LYS A 527 13.49 17.94 -14.02
CA LYS A 527 14.44 17.65 -15.10
C LYS A 527 14.94 18.92 -15.77
N ALA A 528 14.05 19.87 -16.06
CA ALA A 528 14.43 21.10 -16.76
C ALA A 528 15.45 21.92 -15.96
N GLU A 529 15.28 22.01 -14.65
CA GLU A 529 16.23 22.68 -13.76
C GLU A 529 17.57 21.95 -13.71
N VAL A 530 17.57 20.64 -13.42
CA VAL A 530 18.81 19.85 -13.32
C VAL A 530 19.58 19.80 -14.65
N LYS A 531 18.87 19.72 -15.79
CA LYS A 531 19.49 19.81 -17.12
C LYS A 531 20.01 21.22 -17.43
N HIS A 532 19.38 22.26 -16.89
CA HIS A 532 19.87 23.63 -17.08
C HIS A 532 21.21 23.79 -16.37
N GLU A 533 21.29 23.41 -15.10
CA GLU A 533 22.50 23.49 -14.29
C GLU A 533 23.65 22.69 -14.92
N HIS A 534 23.43 21.43 -15.28
CA HIS A 534 24.43 20.61 -15.99
C HIS A 534 24.94 21.27 -17.29
N HIS A 535 24.07 21.93 -18.06
CA HIS A 535 24.50 22.64 -19.27
C HIS A 535 25.23 23.96 -19.00
N GLU A 536 25.05 24.61 -17.86
CA GLU A 536 25.85 25.78 -17.47
C GLU A 536 27.27 25.36 -17.09
N GLU A 537 27.42 24.18 -16.48
CA GLU A 537 28.73 23.63 -16.08
C GLU A 537 29.51 23.02 -17.24
N GLU A 538 28.91 22.05 -17.93
CA GLU A 538 29.58 21.26 -18.98
C GLU A 538 29.41 21.86 -20.39
N GLY A 539 28.47 22.79 -20.53
CA GLY A 539 28.06 23.33 -21.83
C GLY A 539 27.15 22.39 -22.61
N SER A 540 26.35 22.95 -23.52
CA SER A 540 25.48 22.10 -24.37
C SER A 540 26.30 21.36 -25.43
N GLY A 541 26.02 20.08 -25.64
CA GLY A 541 26.62 19.23 -26.66
C GLY A 541 26.28 19.66 -28.10
N LEU A 542 26.93 19.00 -29.07
CA LEU A 542 26.73 19.30 -30.49
C LEU A 542 25.30 18.98 -30.94
N ARG A 543 24.72 17.88 -30.44
CA ARG A 543 23.36 17.45 -30.76
C ARG A 543 22.36 18.51 -30.35
N GLU A 544 22.46 19.01 -29.12
CA GLU A 544 21.59 20.01 -28.52
C GLU A 544 21.67 21.32 -29.29
N ARG A 545 22.89 21.75 -29.65
CA ARG A 545 23.09 22.96 -30.48
C ARG A 545 22.47 22.81 -31.88
N ILE A 546 22.55 21.63 -32.49
CA ILE A 546 21.92 21.34 -33.78
C ILE A 546 20.39 21.42 -33.66
N PHE A 547 19.80 20.81 -32.63
CA PHE A 547 18.36 20.87 -32.39
C PHE A 547 17.87 22.28 -32.06
N ARG A 548 18.62 23.04 -31.25
CA ARG A 548 18.31 24.45 -30.93
C ARG A 548 18.27 25.33 -32.18
N ASP A 549 19.25 25.16 -33.06
CA ASP A 549 19.40 25.95 -34.29
C ASP A 549 18.81 25.22 -35.52
N ILE A 550 17.87 24.29 -35.33
CA ILE A 550 17.36 23.41 -36.41
C ILE A 550 16.77 24.19 -37.58
N ASP A 551 16.17 25.34 -37.35
CA ASP A 551 15.65 26.23 -38.39
C ASP A 551 16.76 26.75 -39.31
N ARG A 552 17.91 27.11 -38.74
CA ARG A 552 19.07 27.59 -39.51
C ARG A 552 19.66 26.46 -40.34
N PHE A 553 19.81 25.28 -39.74
CA PHE A 553 20.31 24.10 -40.46
C PHE A 553 19.35 23.63 -41.54
N SER A 554 18.03 23.69 -41.28
CA SER A 554 16.98 23.36 -42.25
C SER A 554 16.95 24.36 -43.41
N ALA A 555 17.13 25.65 -43.13
CA ALA A 555 17.23 26.69 -44.16
C ALA A 555 18.47 26.52 -45.04
N LEU A 556 19.62 26.20 -44.44
CA LEU A 556 20.86 25.89 -45.17
C LEU A 556 20.70 24.62 -46.01
N GLY A 557 20.14 23.56 -45.43
CA GLY A 557 19.88 22.29 -46.09
C GLY A 557 18.92 22.44 -47.27
N SER A 558 17.91 23.31 -47.15
CA SER A 558 16.96 23.66 -48.21
C SER A 558 17.61 24.48 -49.32
N THR A 559 18.50 25.42 -48.97
CA THR A 559 19.25 26.22 -49.96
C THR A 559 20.23 25.35 -50.75
N LEU A 560 20.80 24.33 -50.11
CA LEU A 560 21.70 23.34 -50.72
C LEU A 560 20.97 22.04 -51.08
N ALA A 561 19.66 22.09 -51.37
CA ALA A 561 18.81 20.91 -51.55
C ALA A 561 19.40 19.84 -52.49
N PRO A 562 20.02 20.15 -53.65
CA PRO A 562 20.61 19.12 -54.51
C PRO A 562 21.70 18.30 -53.81
N ILE A 563 22.49 18.94 -52.93
CA ILE A 563 23.58 18.31 -52.18
C ILE A 563 23.00 17.54 -50.98
N SER A 564 22.10 18.15 -50.21
CA SER A 564 21.44 17.50 -49.06
C SER A 564 20.69 16.22 -49.49
N ASN A 565 19.97 16.28 -50.62
CA ASN A 565 19.26 15.15 -51.19
C ASN A 565 20.19 14.08 -51.79
N ALA A 566 21.37 14.46 -52.27
CA ALA A 566 22.37 13.51 -52.74
C ALA A 566 23.07 12.81 -51.56
N ALA A 567 23.37 13.54 -50.49
CA ALA A 567 23.96 13.00 -49.27
C ALA A 567 23.07 11.93 -48.62
N ALA A 568 21.77 12.16 -48.54
CA ALA A 568 20.80 11.18 -48.01
C ALA A 568 20.62 9.92 -48.88
N LYS A 569 21.18 9.89 -50.10
CA LYS A 569 21.17 8.74 -51.03
C LYS A 569 22.47 7.93 -50.98
N ILE A 570 23.48 8.37 -50.23
CA ILE A 570 24.71 7.60 -50.02
C ILE A 570 24.36 6.35 -49.20
N PRO A 571 24.73 5.14 -49.66
CA PRO A 571 24.49 3.91 -48.91
C PRO A 571 25.06 4.00 -47.48
N GLY A 572 24.23 3.69 -46.48
CA GLY A 572 24.60 3.79 -45.06
C GLY A 572 24.39 5.17 -44.42
N ALA A 573 24.14 6.23 -45.20
CA ALA A 573 23.97 7.58 -44.64
C ALA A 573 22.74 7.71 -43.72
N ARG A 574 21.67 6.93 -43.97
CA ARG A 574 20.47 6.86 -43.10
C ARG A 574 20.64 6.05 -41.82
N ALA A 575 21.75 5.31 -41.69
CA ALA A 575 22.07 4.59 -40.46
C ALA A 575 23.00 5.41 -39.55
N VAL A 576 23.56 6.51 -40.08
CA VAL A 576 24.50 7.42 -39.40
C VAL A 576 23.83 8.76 -39.09
N MET A 577 22.87 9.20 -39.90
CA MET A 577 21.89 10.24 -39.59
C MET A 577 20.72 9.62 -38.84
#